data_AF-A0A511R0P3-F1
#
_entry.id   AF-A0A511R0P3-F1
#
_cell.length_a   1.000
_cell.length_b   1.000
_cell.length_c   1.000
_cell.angle_alpha   90.00
_cell.angle_beta   90.00
_cell.angle_gamma   90.00
#
_symmetry.space_group_name_H-M   'P 1'
#
loop_
_entity.id
_entity.type
_entity.pdbx_description
1 polymer ?
#
loop_
_entity_poly.entity_id
_entity_poly.type
_entity_poly.pdbx_seq_one_letter_code
_entity_poly.pdbx_strand_id
1 'polypeptide(L)'
;MYLYAFLLFALLTGCGQTAATTPAPDRHTLQTFNDQLLPVTLFDDMVQEPENPPYRFRLEVTDGWFRLERSSQSETAIRYEQAVYFRESVEGNGGRRWRWYDLGTCTPQGSGMRCDSGYAQGYSFELKQQGETLITQQQLFYEPLFKGTYTFSR
;
A
#
# COMPACT_ATOMS: atom_id res chain seq x y z
N MET A 1 14.72 -58.56 -32.37
CA MET A 1 14.97 -59.10 -31.02
C MET A 1 15.72 -58.04 -30.21
N TYR A 2 15.06 -57.54 -29.15
CA TYR A 2 15.52 -56.90 -27.90
C TYR A 2 16.62 -55.80 -27.95
N LEU A 3 16.39 -54.50 -27.69
CA LEU A 3 15.85 -53.79 -26.51
C LEU A 3 16.88 -53.64 -25.36
N TYR A 4 17.53 -52.47 -25.28
CA TYR A 4 18.19 -51.79 -24.13
C TYR A 4 18.44 -50.34 -24.59
N ALA A 5 17.76 -49.25 -24.20
CA ALA A 5 17.11 -48.80 -22.98
C ALA A 5 18.07 -48.56 -21.79
N PHE A 6 18.15 -47.27 -21.41
CA PHE A 6 18.55 -46.66 -20.13
C PHE A 6 20.03 -46.33 -19.81
N LEU A 7 20.27 -45.00 -19.68
CA LEU A 7 21.06 -44.25 -18.66
C LEU A 7 21.62 -42.99 -19.36
N LEU A 8 21.08 -41.77 -19.31
CA LEU A 8 20.54 -40.96 -18.20
C LEU A 8 21.47 -40.88 -16.99
N PHE A 9 22.50 -40.04 -17.08
CA PHE A 9 23.13 -39.35 -15.94
C PHE A 9 23.83 -38.09 -16.50
N ALA A 10 23.11 -36.97 -16.60
CA ALA A 10 23.23 -35.90 -15.61
C ALA A 10 24.64 -35.31 -15.51
N LEU A 11 25.01 -34.48 -16.49
CA LEU A 11 25.99 -33.40 -16.31
C LEU A 11 25.32 -32.07 -16.62
N LEU A 12 24.20 -31.82 -15.91
CA LEU A 12 23.75 -30.47 -15.58
C LEU A 12 24.59 -30.03 -14.37
N THR A 13 25.87 -29.75 -14.60
CA THR A 13 26.67 -29.00 -13.62
C THR A 13 26.11 -27.58 -13.62
N GLY A 14 25.36 -27.29 -12.57
CA GLY A 14 24.62 -26.05 -12.42
C GLY A 14 25.51 -24.83 -12.61
N CYS A 15 25.14 -23.99 -13.58
CA CYS A 15 25.11 -22.57 -13.29
C CYS A 15 24.07 -22.41 -12.18
N GLY A 16 24.53 -22.50 -10.93
CA GLY A 16 23.83 -21.86 -9.82
C GLY A 16 23.73 -20.39 -10.18
N GLN A 17 22.67 -20.03 -10.91
CA GLN A 17 22.02 -18.76 -10.69
C GLN A 17 21.71 -18.81 -9.20
N THR A 18 22.60 -18.24 -8.40
CA THR A 18 22.18 -17.50 -7.22
C THR A 18 20.91 -16.81 -7.67
N ALA A 19 19.76 -17.32 -7.22
CA ALA A 19 18.55 -16.54 -7.27
C ALA A 19 19.01 -15.19 -6.75
N ALA A 20 19.00 -14.19 -7.63
CA ALA A 20 19.19 -12.84 -7.17
C ALA A 20 18.19 -12.75 -6.04
N THR A 21 18.69 -12.65 -4.81
CA THR A 21 17.87 -12.28 -3.67
C THR A 21 17.46 -10.87 -4.04
N THR A 22 16.45 -10.75 -4.90
CA THR A 22 15.77 -9.51 -5.19
C THR A 22 15.40 -9.05 -3.80
N PRO A 23 15.96 -7.92 -3.32
CA PRO A 23 15.60 -7.41 -2.01
C PRO A 23 14.08 -7.42 -1.98
N ALA A 24 13.49 -8.10 -0.99
CA ALA A 24 12.05 -8.08 -0.84
C ALA A 24 11.65 -6.60 -0.88
N PRO A 25 10.77 -6.17 -1.79
CA PRO A 25 10.52 -4.75 -1.98
C PRO A 25 10.11 -4.15 -0.63
N ASP A 26 10.92 -3.21 -0.13
CA ASP A 26 10.83 -2.72 1.24
C ASP A 26 9.42 -2.20 1.51
N ARG A 27 8.71 -2.84 2.42
CA ARG A 27 7.38 -2.41 2.84
C ARG A 27 7.57 -1.33 3.91
N HIS A 28 7.14 -0.11 3.61
CA HIS A 28 7.16 1.02 4.53
C HIS A 28 5.88 1.06 5.34
N THR A 29 5.98 1.23 6.65
CA THR A 29 4.82 1.24 7.56
C THR A 29 4.31 2.67 7.73
N LEU A 30 2.99 2.85 7.69
CA LEU A 30 2.33 4.13 7.95
C LEU A 30 2.52 4.50 9.43
N GLN A 31 3.16 5.64 9.71
CA GLN A 31 3.39 6.13 11.06
C GLN A 31 2.41 7.23 11.45
N THR A 32 2.16 8.14 10.51
CA THR A 32 1.24 9.25 10.71
C THR A 32 0.25 9.36 9.56
N PHE A 33 -0.92 9.87 9.89
CA PHE A 33 -1.96 10.21 8.94
C PHE A 33 -2.54 11.56 9.34
N ASN A 34 -2.56 12.51 8.40
CA ASN A 34 -2.82 13.94 8.64
C ASN A 34 -1.97 14.55 9.76
N ASP A 35 -0.67 14.25 9.75
CA ASP A 35 0.32 14.73 10.73
C ASP A 35 0.07 14.26 12.19
N GLN A 36 -0.83 13.29 12.39
CA GLN A 36 -1.10 12.67 13.68
C GLN A 36 -0.62 11.21 13.70
N LEU A 37 -0.06 10.77 14.83
CA LEU A 37 0.37 9.38 15.01
C LEU A 37 -0.85 8.43 15.00
N LEU A 38 -0.66 7.23 14.46
CA LEU A 38 -1.69 6.20 14.49
C LEU A 38 -1.90 5.63 15.91
N PRO A 39 -3.14 5.21 16.25
CA PRO A 39 -4.37 5.36 15.46
C PRO A 39 -4.86 6.81 15.45
N VAL A 40 -5.37 7.27 14.30
CA VAL A 40 -5.96 8.61 14.17
C VAL A 40 -7.46 8.52 13.91
N THR A 41 -8.24 9.38 14.55
CA THR A 41 -9.68 9.53 14.30
C THR A 41 -9.91 10.52 13.17
N LEU A 42 -10.55 10.08 12.08
CA LEU A 42 -10.90 10.93 10.94
C LEU A 42 -12.26 11.60 11.12
N PHE A 43 -13.18 10.86 11.73
CA PHE A 43 -14.54 11.30 11.99
C PHE A 43 -14.99 10.75 13.33
N ASP A 44 -15.65 11.59 14.13
CA ASP A 44 -16.24 11.22 15.40
C ASP A 44 -17.42 12.17 15.68
N ASP A 45 -18.62 11.72 15.38
CA ASP A 45 -19.82 12.55 15.50
C ASP A 45 -21.05 11.74 15.92
N MET A 46 -22.05 12.46 16.43
CA MET A 46 -23.39 11.95 16.67
C MET A 46 -24.18 12.00 15.37
N VAL A 47 -24.51 10.82 14.83
CA VAL A 47 -25.36 10.70 13.65
C VAL A 47 -26.82 10.62 14.11
N GLN A 48 -27.66 11.42 13.49
CA GLN A 48 -29.10 11.42 13.70
C GLN A 48 -29.82 11.03 12.40
N GLU A 49 -30.50 9.89 12.43
CA GLU A 49 -31.30 9.39 11.32
C GLU A 49 -32.79 9.39 11.70
N PRO A 50 -33.72 9.65 10.78
CA PRO A 50 -35.15 9.72 11.10
C PRO A 50 -35.73 8.44 11.73
N GLU A 51 -35.16 7.27 11.40
CA GLU A 51 -35.68 5.96 11.78
C GLU A 51 -34.89 5.29 12.92
N ASN A 52 -33.78 5.88 13.38
CA ASN A 52 -32.90 5.30 14.40
C ASN A 52 -32.66 6.30 15.56
N PRO A 53 -32.53 5.83 16.81
CA PRO A 53 -32.02 6.67 17.89
C PRO A 53 -30.65 7.25 17.52
N PRO A 54 -30.31 8.48 17.99
CA PRO A 54 -28.99 9.05 17.76
C PRO A 54 -27.90 8.09 18.22
N TYR A 55 -26.87 7.92 17.40
CA TYR A 55 -25.76 7.04 17.70
C TYR A 55 -24.43 7.72 17.37
N ARG A 56 -23.39 7.42 18.16
CA ARG A 56 -22.06 7.93 17.88
C ARG A 56 -21.38 7.07 16.83
N PHE A 57 -20.95 7.67 15.73
CA PHE A 57 -20.17 7.04 14.68
C PHE A 57 -18.74 7.55 14.72
N ARG A 58 -17.77 6.62 14.69
CA ARG A 58 -16.35 6.92 14.65
C ARG A 58 -15.66 6.15 13.54
N LEU A 59 -14.81 6.85 12.78
CA LEU A 59 -13.92 6.29 11.78
C LEU A 59 -12.47 6.59 12.15
N GLU A 60 -11.65 5.54 12.23
CA GLU A 60 -10.23 5.65 12.58
C GLU A 60 -9.35 5.01 11.51
N VAL A 61 -8.19 5.60 11.24
CA VAL A 61 -7.08 4.92 10.57
C VAL A 61 -6.25 4.24 11.64
N THR A 62 -6.06 2.93 11.51
CA THR A 62 -5.39 2.12 12.54
C THR A 62 -4.01 1.65 12.13
N ASP A 63 -3.78 1.45 10.83
CA ASP A 63 -2.54 0.90 10.29
C ASP A 63 -2.47 1.22 8.79
N GLY A 64 -1.31 1.02 8.17
CA GLY A 64 -1.14 1.14 6.74
C GLY A 64 0.28 0.80 6.32
N TRP A 65 0.46 0.63 5.02
CA TRP A 65 1.78 0.41 4.45
C TRP A 65 1.83 0.84 2.98
N PHE A 66 3.06 1.05 2.52
CA PHE A 66 3.37 1.44 1.16
C PHE A 66 4.59 0.65 0.67
N ARG A 67 4.62 0.30 -0.61
CA ARG A 67 5.73 -0.42 -1.22
C ARG A 67 6.04 0.16 -2.58
N LEU A 68 7.32 0.31 -2.89
CA LEU A 68 7.83 0.68 -4.21
C LEU A 68 8.64 -0.48 -4.78
N GLU A 69 8.41 -0.79 -6.05
CA GLU A 69 9.14 -1.82 -6.78
C GLU A 69 9.55 -1.28 -8.14
N ARG A 70 10.86 -1.23 -8.42
CA ARG A 70 11.35 -0.86 -9.74
C ARG A 70 11.04 -1.98 -10.72
N SER A 71 10.40 -1.65 -11.85
CA SER A 71 10.09 -2.65 -12.87
C SER A 71 11.38 -3.21 -13.47
N SER A 72 11.52 -4.54 -13.51
CA SER A 72 12.65 -5.20 -14.18
C SER A 72 12.65 -5.03 -15.70
N GLN A 73 11.53 -4.58 -16.28
CA GLN A 73 11.33 -4.43 -17.73
C GLN A 73 11.41 -2.97 -18.20
N SER A 74 11.44 -2.01 -17.29
CA SER A 74 11.51 -0.58 -17.63
C SER A 74 12.32 0.17 -16.58
N GLU A 75 13.39 0.82 -17.02
CA GLU A 75 14.26 1.62 -16.15
C GLU A 75 13.55 2.84 -15.54
N THR A 76 12.40 3.23 -16.10
CA THR A 76 11.68 4.46 -15.75
C THR A 76 10.38 4.23 -14.98
N ALA A 77 9.78 3.04 -15.05
CA ALA A 77 8.51 2.74 -14.41
C ALA A 77 8.72 2.11 -13.02
N ILE A 78 8.25 2.79 -11.98
CA ILE A 78 8.23 2.27 -10.60
C ILE A 78 6.81 1.82 -10.30
N ARG A 79 6.60 0.56 -9.99
CA ARG A 79 5.30 0.06 -9.50
C ARG A 79 5.17 0.41 -8.03
N TYR A 80 3.96 0.76 -7.61
CA TYR A 80 3.64 0.90 -6.19
C TYR A 80 2.49 -0.02 -5.80
N GLU A 81 2.48 -0.39 -4.52
CA GLU A 81 1.38 -1.09 -3.86
C GLU A 81 1.18 -0.44 -2.50
N GLN A 82 -0.06 -0.26 -2.06
CA GLN A 82 -0.37 0.36 -0.78
C GLN A 82 -1.62 -0.24 -0.13
N ALA A 83 -1.69 -0.13 1.19
CA ALA A 83 -2.93 -0.31 1.91
C ALA A 83 -3.04 0.61 3.12
N VAL A 84 -4.27 1.01 3.43
CA VAL A 84 -4.64 1.75 4.65
C VAL A 84 -5.79 1.01 5.31
N TYR A 85 -5.67 0.76 6.61
CA TYR A 85 -6.64 0.01 7.41
C TYR A 85 -7.46 0.96 8.26
N PHE A 86 -8.76 0.73 8.22
CA PHE A 86 -9.75 1.56 8.91
C PHE A 86 -10.53 0.71 9.90
N ARG A 87 -10.91 1.35 11.01
CA ARG A 87 -11.88 0.84 11.96
C ARG A 87 -13.04 1.81 12.02
N GLU A 88 -14.21 1.28 11.74
CA GLU A 88 -15.49 1.94 11.89
C GLU A 88 -16.15 1.41 13.16
N SER A 89 -16.67 2.28 14.02
CA SER A 89 -17.45 1.87 15.20
C SER A 89 -18.70 2.71 15.35
N VAL A 90 -19.80 2.04 15.64
CA VAL A 90 -21.09 2.65 16.00
C VAL A 90 -21.37 2.31 17.46
N GLU A 91 -21.75 3.29 18.27
CA GLU A 91 -22.09 3.06 19.68
C GLU A 91 -23.13 1.92 19.82
N GLY A 92 -22.84 0.97 20.72
CA GLY A 92 -23.70 -0.19 20.94
C GLY A 92 -23.59 -1.32 19.89
N ASN A 93 -22.83 -1.12 18.81
CA ASN A 93 -22.60 -2.14 17.77
C ASN A 93 -21.10 -2.43 17.59
N GLY A 94 -20.78 -3.69 17.28
CA GLY A 94 -19.39 -4.12 17.06
C GLY A 94 -18.72 -3.36 15.92
N GLY A 95 -17.45 -3.01 16.08
CA GLY A 95 -16.71 -2.26 15.07
C GLY A 95 -16.41 -3.09 13.81
N ARG A 96 -16.56 -2.49 12.63
CA ARG A 96 -16.18 -3.08 11.35
C ARG A 96 -14.76 -2.65 11.00
N ARG A 97 -13.95 -3.61 10.53
CA ARG A 97 -12.62 -3.33 9.98
C ARG A 97 -12.69 -3.45 8.48
N TRP A 98 -12.13 -2.47 7.79
CA TRP A 98 -12.01 -2.51 6.34
C TRP A 98 -10.67 -1.94 5.90
N ARG A 99 -10.30 -2.19 4.64
CA ARG A 99 -9.00 -1.84 4.08
C ARG A 99 -9.21 -1.17 2.75
N TRP A 100 -8.63 0.02 2.59
CA TRP A 100 -8.37 0.57 1.27
C TRP A 100 -7.06 -0.01 0.75
N TYR A 101 -7.06 -0.53 -0.47
CA TYR A 101 -5.91 -1.15 -1.11
C TYR A 101 -5.82 -0.66 -2.55
N ASP A 102 -4.61 -0.36 -3.00
CA ASP A 102 -4.37 0.20 -4.32
C ASP A 102 -3.00 -0.20 -4.86
N LEU A 103 -2.87 -0.25 -6.19
CA LEU A 103 -1.60 -0.43 -6.88
C LEU A 103 -1.60 0.38 -8.17
N GLY A 104 -0.40 0.74 -8.63
CA GLY A 104 -0.27 1.51 -9.85
C GLY A 104 1.19 1.76 -10.22
N THR A 105 1.41 2.88 -10.90
CA THR A 105 2.75 3.26 -11.37
C THR A 105 3.09 4.68 -10.96
N CYS A 106 4.30 4.85 -10.43
CA CYS A 106 4.91 6.13 -10.14
C CYS A 106 5.91 6.50 -11.24
N THR A 107 5.85 7.73 -11.70
CA THR A 107 6.81 8.34 -12.63
C THR A 107 7.53 9.51 -11.94
N PRO A 108 8.85 9.68 -12.12
CA PRO A 108 9.56 10.82 -11.53
C PRO A 108 8.98 12.16 -12.02
N GLN A 109 8.72 13.08 -11.08
CA GLN A 109 8.24 14.44 -11.37
C GLN A 109 8.84 15.45 -10.38
N GLY A 110 9.71 16.32 -10.87
CA GLY A 110 10.39 17.32 -10.05
C GLY A 110 11.23 16.69 -8.93
N SER A 111 10.95 17.04 -7.68
CA SER A 111 11.61 16.48 -6.48
C SER A 111 10.92 15.24 -5.90
N GLY A 112 9.87 14.73 -6.57
CA GLY A 112 9.13 13.56 -6.12
C GLY A 112 8.72 12.67 -7.29
N MET A 113 7.63 11.93 -7.08
CA MET A 113 7.01 11.08 -8.07
C MET A 113 5.52 11.36 -8.15
N ARG A 114 4.98 11.21 -9.35
CA ARG A 114 3.55 11.21 -9.62
C ARG A 114 3.08 9.78 -9.78
N CYS A 115 2.19 9.36 -8.89
CA CYS A 115 1.69 7.98 -8.84
C CYS A 115 0.26 7.92 -9.35
N ASP A 116 0.06 7.16 -10.41
CA ASP A 116 -1.23 6.95 -11.06
C ASP A 116 -1.73 5.55 -10.74
N SER A 117 -2.99 5.48 -10.30
CA SER A 117 -3.60 4.22 -9.88
C SER A 117 -3.98 3.36 -11.08
N GLY A 118 -3.76 2.05 -10.93
CA GLY A 118 -4.13 1.06 -11.92
C GLY A 118 -5.60 0.61 -11.85
N TYR A 119 -6.31 0.95 -10.76
CA TYR A 119 -7.69 0.49 -10.54
C TYR A 119 -8.72 1.63 -10.57
N ALA A 120 -8.44 2.75 -9.91
CA ALA A 120 -9.29 3.93 -9.90
C ALA A 120 -8.89 4.88 -11.05
N GLN A 121 -9.73 4.97 -12.08
CA GLN A 121 -9.50 5.83 -13.23
C GLN A 121 -9.45 7.30 -12.82
N GLY A 122 -8.40 8.01 -13.23
CA GLY A 122 -8.20 9.42 -12.88
C GLY A 122 -7.72 9.65 -11.45
N TYR A 123 -7.49 8.59 -10.67
CA TYR A 123 -6.90 8.72 -9.33
C TYR A 123 -5.37 8.74 -9.38
N SER A 124 -4.83 9.66 -8.60
CA SER A 124 -3.59 10.34 -8.94
C SER A 124 -3.07 11.05 -7.68
N PHE A 125 -1.85 10.74 -7.23
CA PHE A 125 -1.25 11.43 -6.09
C PHE A 125 0.24 11.71 -6.26
N GLU A 126 0.76 12.62 -5.42
CA GLU A 126 2.19 12.89 -5.27
C GLU A 126 2.80 12.02 -4.17
N LEU A 127 3.99 11.50 -4.44
CA LEU A 127 4.83 10.78 -3.51
C LEU A 127 6.19 11.47 -3.41
N LYS A 128 6.57 11.91 -2.21
CA LYS A 128 7.86 12.57 -1.94
C LYS A 128 8.68 11.71 -1.00
N GLN A 129 9.96 11.52 -1.33
CA GLN A 129 10.91 10.88 -0.44
C GLN A 129 11.72 11.94 0.30
N GLN A 130 11.80 11.83 1.64
CA GLN A 130 12.60 12.71 2.50
C GLN A 130 13.42 11.84 3.45
N GLY A 131 14.69 11.59 3.09
CA GLY A 131 15.54 10.65 3.82
C GLY A 131 14.93 9.24 3.84
N GLU A 132 14.70 8.71 5.05
CA GLU A 132 14.06 7.41 5.31
C GLU A 132 12.53 7.53 5.48
N THR A 133 11.92 8.54 4.87
CA THR A 133 10.45 8.71 4.91
C THR A 133 9.88 8.85 3.51
N LEU A 134 8.71 8.27 3.31
CA LEU A 134 7.85 8.51 2.16
C LEU A 134 6.62 9.30 2.63
N ILE A 135 6.30 10.36 1.91
CA ILE A 135 5.14 11.22 2.19
C ILE A 135 4.21 11.14 0.99
N THR A 136 2.96 10.75 1.23
CA THR A 136 1.89 10.78 0.24
C THR A 136 0.92 11.92 0.52
N GLN A 137 0.38 12.52 -0.53
CA GLN A 137 -0.74 13.46 -0.46
C GLN A 137 -1.84 12.97 -1.39
N GLN A 138 -2.86 12.36 -0.80
CA GLN A 138 -3.87 11.55 -1.48
C GLN A 138 -5.27 12.06 -1.18
N GLN A 139 -6.11 12.19 -2.19
CA GLN A 139 -7.53 12.42 -1.97
C GLN A 139 -8.25 11.07 -1.95
N LEU A 140 -8.66 10.60 -0.77
CA LEU A 140 -9.45 9.37 -0.67
C LEU A 140 -10.94 9.74 -0.59
N PHE A 141 -11.79 9.01 -1.30
CA PHE A 141 -13.25 9.06 -1.13
C PHE A 141 -13.94 10.44 -1.23
N TYR A 142 -13.45 11.35 -2.09
CA TYR A 142 -13.98 12.72 -2.26
C TYR A 142 -13.83 13.64 -1.02
N GLU A 143 -13.16 13.17 0.03
CA GLU A 143 -12.85 13.90 1.26
C GLU A 143 -11.68 14.90 1.03
N PRO A 144 -11.36 15.80 1.98
CA PRO A 144 -10.15 16.62 1.93
C PRO A 144 -8.88 15.78 1.69
N LEU A 145 -7.84 16.43 1.13
CA LEU A 145 -6.52 15.84 0.91
C LEU A 145 -5.97 15.20 2.20
N PHE A 146 -5.82 13.89 2.19
CA PHE A 146 -5.17 13.12 3.24
C PHE A 146 -3.66 13.10 3.02
N LYS A 147 -2.91 13.17 4.13
CA LYS A 147 -1.44 13.09 4.12
C LYS A 147 -0.98 11.87 4.91
N GLY A 148 -0.33 10.92 4.25
CA GLY A 148 0.29 9.77 4.91
C GLY A 148 1.80 9.94 5.01
N THR A 149 2.41 9.60 6.15
CA THR A 149 3.86 9.48 6.28
C THR A 149 4.23 8.05 6.62
N TYR A 150 5.08 7.44 5.80
CA TYR A 150 5.57 6.09 5.95
C TYR A 150 7.07 6.10 6.26
N THR A 151 7.51 5.22 7.14
CA THR A 151 8.93 5.04 7.47
C THR A 151 9.42 3.70 6.95
N PHE A 152 10.67 3.67 6.49
CA PHE A 152 11.34 2.43 6.12
C PHE A 152 11.57 1.64 7.41
N SER A 153 11.03 0.42 7.51
CA SER A 153 11.41 -0.51 8.56
C SER A 153 12.87 -0.89 8.34
N ARG A 154 13.75 -0.50 9.26
CA ARG A 154 15.15 -0.94 9.28
C ARG A 154 15.26 -2.41 9.66
#